data_AF-A0A0J7B8T6-F1
#
_entry.id   AF-A0A0J7B8T6-F1
#
_cell.length_a   1.000
_cell.length_b   1.000
_cell.length_c   1.000
_cell.angle_alpha   90.00
_cell.angle_beta   90.00
_cell.angle_gamma   90.00
#
_symmetry.space_group_name_H-M   'P 1'
#
loop_
_entity.id
_entity.type
_entity.pdbx_description
1 polymer ?
#
loop_
_entity_poly.entity_id
_entity_poly.type
_entity_poly.pdbx_seq_one_letter_code
_entity_poly.pdbx_strand_id
1 'polypeptide(L)'
;MDFYGTAATAIDHVIKGVISDIKDYDDDRASIQLKLDLQLTSLEFFRRRFLDEKNGLMLPGRLPEWIADTICDLLLKMSRVLAEYRVLVGRYDDFDEKVKVSEEGDSVSKREKWKQSFLERAKTQAKALKMKGYDWSLFDKKKLLGIMEEYQGWTSNLRDVMQHFSQEMVYNIADSASTANNESLKGTGLEQVVQRQKLISSQPPDDFQELQGDIAEEGSPSNRFQPARWTCSGESLQVLVEYREYDRRLRLDDLDPEEIAELKEPVRNLAWLLQNSTFHDGGENANEPQQPAIYSLQCLGFMDQVEKERTAFVYKLPSLQADGETETGVKICTLHDLITKVDVKTKRPLKPSLTDRFSIAHCLALTLSNVHASLWLHKNIWSRGILLFQQNKEGVASVEIQRVLVPPNGAERSQIVAFLGDWGYARHVEGATDMRSDFEIEPNIYRHPERQGAPTRQFARPHDIYALGVVLLEIGLWKTVSQLFDARIKEGQRTGKLPKPKDVRNALVALSQTELPREMGIAYASAVVRCLTSDFRKTSDTELSLDFREKVVDAIALGMKL
;
A
#
# COMPACT_ATOMS: atom_id res chain seq x y z
N MET A 1 22.90 -16.91 25.90
CA MET A 1 22.71 -16.44 24.51
C MET A 1 21.35 -16.86 23.99
N ASP A 2 20.67 -15.91 23.35
CA ASP A 2 19.25 -15.97 23.01
C ASP A 2 18.96 -16.88 21.81
N PHE A 3 17.77 -17.48 21.78
CA PHE A 3 17.27 -18.33 20.68
C PHE A 3 17.42 -17.65 19.30
N TYR A 4 17.29 -16.33 19.29
CA TYR A 4 17.48 -15.43 18.15
C TYR A 4 18.90 -15.45 17.58
N GLY A 5 19.92 -15.49 18.43
CA GLY A 5 21.31 -15.48 17.99
C GLY A 5 21.66 -16.73 17.18
N THR A 6 21.11 -17.89 17.56
CA THR A 6 21.39 -19.17 16.88
C THR A 6 20.69 -19.28 15.53
N ALA A 7 19.41 -18.87 15.44
CA ALA A 7 18.68 -18.86 14.17
C ALA A 7 19.23 -17.81 13.20
N ALA A 8 19.58 -16.62 13.70
CA ALA A 8 20.20 -15.57 12.89
C ALA A 8 21.60 -15.98 12.39
N THR A 9 22.41 -16.63 13.24
CA THR A 9 23.74 -17.13 12.84
C THR A 9 23.65 -18.29 11.84
N ALA A 10 22.64 -19.16 11.98
CA ALA A 10 22.36 -20.22 11.01
C ALA A 10 22.01 -19.61 9.65
N ILE A 11 21.06 -18.66 9.62
CA ILE A 11 20.64 -17.96 8.39
C ILE A 11 21.79 -17.15 7.77
N ASP A 12 22.61 -16.46 8.55
CA ASP A 12 23.77 -15.70 8.06
C ASP A 12 24.83 -16.64 7.44
N HIS A 13 25.06 -17.79 8.05
CA HIS A 13 25.88 -18.85 7.44
C HIS A 13 25.27 -19.35 6.14
N VAL A 14 23.95 -19.59 6.09
CA VAL A 14 23.22 -20.00 4.89
C VAL A 14 23.46 -19.02 3.74
N ILE A 15 23.22 -17.73 3.99
CA ILE A 15 23.34 -16.65 3.01
C ILE A 15 24.77 -16.56 2.49
N LYS A 16 25.77 -16.55 3.39
CA LYS A 16 27.19 -16.40 3.01
C LYS A 16 27.76 -17.59 2.24
N GLY A 17 27.35 -18.82 2.59
CA GLY A 17 27.81 -20.03 1.91
C GLY A 17 27.33 -20.13 0.46
N VAL A 18 26.04 -19.84 0.23
CA VAL A 18 25.42 -19.93 -1.11
C VAL A 18 26.02 -18.92 -2.09
N ILE A 19 26.32 -17.70 -1.65
CA ILE A 19 26.88 -16.62 -2.50
C ILE A 19 28.30 -16.95 -2.98
N SER A 20 29.09 -17.72 -2.22
CA SER A 20 30.48 -18.06 -2.54
C SER A 20 30.63 -19.16 -3.60
N ASP A 21 29.61 -19.99 -3.79
CA ASP A 21 29.66 -21.23 -4.58
C ASP A 21 29.19 -21.05 -6.04
N ILE A 22 28.56 -19.91 -6.37
CA ILE A 22 28.00 -19.60 -7.70
C ILE A 22 29.08 -19.17 -8.72
N LYS A 23 30.35 -19.04 -8.31
CA LYS A 23 31.41 -18.47 -9.15
C LYS A 23 31.91 -19.38 -10.29
N ASP A 24 31.56 -20.67 -10.32
CA ASP A 24 32.23 -21.67 -11.18
C ASP A 24 31.40 -22.30 -12.33
N TYR A 25 30.23 -21.77 -12.72
CA TYR A 25 29.45 -22.28 -13.87
C TYR A 25 28.94 -21.14 -14.76
N ASP A 26 29.20 -21.16 -16.08
CA ASP A 26 29.18 -19.93 -16.90
C ASP A 26 27.86 -19.60 -17.64
N ASP A 27 26.88 -20.51 -17.81
CA ASP A 27 25.61 -20.18 -18.51
C ASP A 27 24.32 -20.36 -17.66
N ASP A 28 24.27 -21.32 -16.74
CA ASP A 28 23.13 -21.46 -15.79
C ASP A 28 23.19 -20.44 -14.62
N ARG A 29 24.27 -19.65 -14.57
CA ARG A 29 24.64 -18.73 -13.48
C ARG A 29 23.56 -17.73 -13.14
N ALA A 30 23.06 -16.99 -14.13
CA ALA A 30 22.11 -15.91 -13.88
C ALA A 30 20.75 -16.45 -13.41
N SER A 31 20.33 -17.61 -13.93
CA SER A 31 19.06 -18.24 -13.54
C SER A 31 19.14 -18.85 -12.14
N ILE A 32 20.23 -19.55 -11.84
CA ILE A 32 20.47 -20.15 -10.52
C ILE A 32 20.68 -19.05 -9.46
N GLN A 33 21.45 -18.02 -9.79
CA GLN A 33 21.70 -16.89 -8.91
C GLN A 33 20.42 -16.10 -8.63
N LEU A 34 19.60 -15.79 -9.64
CA LEU A 34 18.32 -15.12 -9.43
C LEU A 34 17.36 -15.96 -8.56
N LYS A 35 17.30 -17.28 -8.78
CA LYS A 35 16.47 -18.18 -7.96
C LYS A 35 16.93 -18.22 -6.50
N LEU A 36 18.24 -18.25 -6.27
CA LEU A 36 18.83 -18.24 -4.94
C LEU A 36 18.66 -16.88 -4.27
N ASP A 37 18.93 -15.77 -4.97
CA ASP A 37 18.71 -14.41 -4.47
C ASP A 37 17.25 -14.21 -4.06
N LEU A 38 16.29 -14.77 -4.80
CA LEU A 38 14.86 -14.76 -4.43
C LEU A 38 14.59 -15.57 -3.14
N GLN A 39 15.22 -16.73 -2.96
CA GLN A 39 15.08 -17.53 -1.72
C GLN A 39 15.75 -16.83 -0.52
N LEU A 40 16.94 -16.26 -0.72
CA LEU A 40 17.69 -15.52 0.31
C LEU A 40 16.94 -14.25 0.72
N THR A 41 16.34 -13.55 -0.24
CA THR A 41 15.46 -12.41 0.02
C THR A 41 14.26 -12.82 0.88
N SER A 42 13.64 -13.97 0.59
CA SER A 42 12.52 -14.49 1.37
C SER A 42 12.92 -14.82 2.82
N LEU A 43 14.12 -15.39 3.01
CA LEU A 43 14.67 -15.66 4.34
C LEU A 43 15.08 -14.41 5.10
N GLU A 44 15.57 -13.39 4.41
CA GLU A 44 15.90 -12.11 5.01
C GLU A 44 14.63 -11.36 5.46
N PHE A 45 13.55 -11.41 4.67
CA PHE A 45 12.23 -10.93 5.09
C PHE A 45 11.70 -11.70 6.30
N PHE A 46 11.81 -13.03 6.29
CA PHE A 46 11.46 -13.86 7.44
C PHE A 46 12.27 -13.46 8.69
N ARG A 47 13.60 -13.32 8.57
CA ARG A 47 14.48 -12.91 9.66
C ARG A 47 14.05 -11.58 10.27
N ARG A 48 13.83 -10.57 9.44
CA ARG A 48 13.40 -9.24 9.89
C ARG A 48 12.04 -9.24 10.60
N ARG A 49 11.12 -10.13 10.21
CA ARG A 49 9.74 -10.12 10.71
C ARG A 49 9.50 -11.08 11.87
N PHE A 50 10.15 -12.25 11.86
CA PHE A 50 9.93 -13.33 12.82
C PHE A 50 11.04 -13.41 13.88
N LEU A 51 12.26 -13.00 13.54
CA LEU A 51 13.45 -13.16 14.39
C LEU A 51 14.06 -11.81 14.84
N ASP A 52 13.32 -10.71 14.73
CA ASP A 52 13.75 -9.43 15.31
C ASP A 52 13.86 -9.53 16.84
N GLU A 53 14.95 -9.01 17.40
CA GLU A 53 15.28 -9.15 18.82
C GLU A 53 14.26 -8.49 19.76
N LYS A 54 13.52 -7.49 19.27
CA LYS A 54 12.55 -6.72 20.08
C LYS A 54 11.10 -7.00 19.67
N ASN A 55 10.85 -7.23 18.38
CA ASN A 55 9.52 -7.26 17.78
C ASN A 55 9.26 -8.55 16.97
N GLY A 56 10.15 -9.53 17.02
CA GLY A 56 10.03 -10.78 16.26
C GLY A 56 8.84 -11.63 16.70
N LEU A 57 8.11 -12.21 15.73
CA LEU A 57 6.96 -13.07 16.02
C LEU A 57 7.32 -14.36 16.77
N MET A 58 8.56 -14.83 16.70
CA MET A 58 9.02 -16.00 17.47
C MET A 58 9.24 -15.69 18.96
N LEU A 59 8.96 -14.46 19.42
CA LEU A 59 9.04 -14.08 20.83
C LEU A 59 8.00 -14.86 21.65
N PRO A 60 8.31 -15.24 22.90
CA PRO A 60 7.40 -16.00 23.75
C PRO A 60 6.03 -15.33 23.82
N GLY A 61 4.97 -16.10 23.61
CA GLY A 61 3.59 -15.61 23.66
C GLY A 61 3.11 -14.86 22.42
N ARG A 62 3.93 -14.70 21.37
CA ARG A 62 3.52 -14.06 20.10
C ARG A 62 3.12 -15.04 18.99
N LEU A 63 3.40 -16.33 19.18
CA LEU A 63 3.03 -17.43 18.29
C LEU A 63 2.50 -18.60 19.13
N PRO A 64 1.45 -19.32 18.67
CA PRO A 64 1.10 -20.62 19.22
C PRO A 64 2.29 -21.59 19.16
N GLU A 65 2.51 -22.37 20.21
CA GLU A 65 3.69 -23.25 20.34
C GLU A 65 3.81 -24.22 19.16
N TRP A 66 2.71 -24.76 18.66
CA TRP A 66 2.70 -25.68 17.51
C TRP A 66 3.14 -25.02 16.19
N ILE A 67 2.89 -23.72 16.00
CA ILE A 67 3.35 -22.97 14.82
C ILE A 67 4.84 -22.67 14.95
N ALA A 68 5.26 -22.23 16.15
CA ALA A 68 6.67 -22.02 16.43
C ALA A 68 7.49 -23.30 16.22
N ASP A 69 6.98 -24.45 16.66
CA ASP A 69 7.58 -25.77 16.46
C ASP A 69 7.62 -26.14 14.97
N THR A 70 6.53 -25.91 14.23
CA THR A 70 6.47 -26.16 12.77
C THR A 70 7.50 -25.32 12.01
N ILE A 71 7.62 -24.03 12.36
CA ILE A 71 8.62 -23.13 11.79
C ILE A 71 10.04 -23.62 12.14
N CYS A 72 10.27 -24.05 13.38
CA CYS A 72 11.57 -24.60 13.79
C CYS A 72 11.92 -25.87 13.01
N ASP A 73 10.97 -26.79 12.83
CA ASP A 73 11.17 -28.01 12.07
C ASP A 73 11.43 -27.74 10.57
N LEU A 74 10.77 -26.72 10.01
CA LEU A 74 11.04 -26.27 8.64
C LEU A 74 12.45 -25.69 8.51
N LEU A 75 12.87 -24.82 9.43
CA LEU A 75 14.22 -24.26 9.43
C LEU A 75 15.29 -25.35 9.62
N LEU A 76 15.02 -26.37 10.44
CA LEU A 76 15.87 -27.55 10.59
C LEU A 76 16.00 -28.31 9.26
N LYS A 77 14.89 -28.62 8.59
CA LYS A 77 14.92 -29.29 7.28
C LYS A 77 15.68 -28.47 6.24
N MET A 78 15.47 -27.16 6.19
CA MET A 78 16.20 -26.26 5.29
C MET A 78 17.71 -26.26 5.57
N SER A 79 18.12 -26.23 6.85
CA SER A 79 19.53 -26.31 7.23
C SER A 79 20.19 -27.64 6.84
N ARG A 80 19.43 -28.74 6.88
CA ARG A 80 19.91 -30.05 6.43
C ARG A 80 20.16 -30.07 4.92
N VAL A 81 19.20 -29.59 4.13
CA VAL A 81 19.33 -29.53 2.66
C VAL A 81 20.55 -28.69 2.25
N LEU A 82 20.84 -27.62 2.99
CA LEU A 82 22.03 -26.80 2.75
C LEU A 82 23.34 -27.44 3.24
N ALA A 83 23.31 -28.24 4.30
CA ALA A 83 24.47 -29.04 4.69
C ALA A 83 24.79 -30.08 3.62
N GLU A 84 23.76 -30.73 3.06
CA GLU A 84 23.90 -31.65 1.93
C GLU A 84 24.43 -30.93 0.67
N TYR A 85 23.98 -29.71 0.39
CA TYR A 85 24.55 -28.83 -0.64
C TYR A 85 26.04 -28.52 -0.42
N ARG A 86 26.45 -28.19 0.81
CA ARG A 86 27.86 -27.85 1.11
C ARG A 86 28.80 -29.05 1.04
N VAL A 87 28.31 -30.22 1.45
CA VAL A 87 29.00 -31.51 1.22
C VAL A 87 29.18 -31.71 -0.29
N LEU A 88 28.17 -31.36 -1.09
CA LEU A 88 28.18 -31.41 -2.55
C LEU A 88 29.26 -30.55 -3.21
N VAL A 89 29.47 -29.35 -2.67
CA VAL A 89 30.36 -28.34 -3.26
C VAL A 89 31.79 -28.41 -2.67
N GLY A 90 32.06 -29.38 -1.78
CA GLY A 90 33.43 -29.70 -1.34
C GLY A 90 34.10 -28.67 -0.43
N ARG A 91 33.35 -27.75 0.20
CA ARG A 91 33.90 -26.72 1.11
C ARG A 91 33.44 -26.97 2.55
N TYR A 92 34.29 -27.63 3.34
CA TYR A 92 33.96 -28.11 4.70
C TYR A 92 34.63 -27.34 5.85
N ASP A 93 35.52 -26.38 5.60
CA ASP A 93 36.44 -25.87 6.63
C ASP A 93 35.94 -24.70 7.51
N ASP A 94 34.78 -24.10 7.23
CA ASP A 94 34.42 -22.80 7.86
C ASP A 94 33.57 -22.89 9.15
N PHE A 95 33.30 -24.09 9.67
CA PHE A 95 32.34 -24.26 10.79
C PHE A 95 32.95 -24.47 12.19
N ASP A 96 34.27 -24.65 12.32
CA ASP A 96 34.85 -25.19 13.56
C ASP A 96 35.44 -24.14 14.54
N GLU A 97 35.64 -22.87 14.15
CA GLU A 97 36.50 -21.97 14.95
C GLU A 97 35.81 -20.88 15.81
N LYS A 98 34.50 -20.67 15.79
CA LYS A 98 33.90 -19.48 16.46
C LYS A 98 32.71 -19.69 17.40
N VAL A 99 32.56 -20.86 18.02
CA VAL A 99 31.58 -21.03 19.13
C VAL A 99 32.25 -21.65 20.35
N LYS A 100 33.01 -20.84 21.09
CA LYS A 100 33.35 -21.16 22.49
C LYS A 100 32.21 -20.67 23.38
N VAL A 101 31.52 -21.60 24.03
CA VAL A 101 30.53 -21.32 25.08
C VAL A 101 31.28 -21.20 26.40
N SER A 102 31.16 -20.04 27.05
CA SER A 102 31.52 -19.84 28.45
C SER A 102 30.43 -20.45 29.34
N GLU A 103 30.80 -21.44 30.15
CA GLU A 103 29.97 -22.05 31.18
C GLU A 103 29.96 -21.16 32.43
N GLU A 104 28.79 -20.67 32.85
CA GLU A 104 28.52 -20.33 34.25
C GLU A 104 27.02 -20.05 34.47
N GLY A 105 26.44 -20.67 35.50
CA GLY A 105 25.26 -20.14 36.22
C GLY A 105 23.93 -20.89 36.04
N ASP A 106 23.53 -21.58 37.10
CA ASP A 106 22.38 -22.48 37.23
C ASP A 106 21.00 -21.75 37.29
N SER A 107 20.11 -22.03 36.33
CA SER A 107 18.65 -22.25 36.52
C SER A 107 18.02 -22.64 35.17
N VAL A 108 18.14 -23.92 34.82
CA VAL A 108 17.87 -24.39 33.45
C VAL A 108 16.38 -24.32 33.09
N SER A 109 16.01 -23.31 32.31
CA SER A 109 14.68 -23.17 31.69
C SER A 109 14.44 -24.29 30.66
N LYS A 110 13.19 -24.72 30.45
CA LYS A 110 12.77 -25.62 29.34
C LYS A 110 13.38 -25.18 27.98
N ARG A 111 13.63 -23.88 27.84
CA ARG A 111 14.19 -23.20 26.67
C ARG A 111 15.69 -23.48 26.44
N GLU A 112 16.48 -23.82 27.45
CA GLU A 112 17.92 -24.15 27.34
C GLU A 112 18.16 -25.62 27.02
N LYS A 113 17.33 -26.53 27.56
CA LYS A 113 17.33 -27.95 27.19
C LYS A 113 17.01 -28.16 25.71
N TRP A 114 16.10 -27.35 25.17
CA TRP A 114 15.77 -27.39 23.75
C TRP A 114 16.90 -26.85 22.87
N LYS A 115 17.59 -25.76 23.26
CA LYS A 115 18.77 -25.23 22.55
C LYS A 115 19.90 -26.26 22.46
N GLN A 116 20.18 -26.97 23.55
CA GLN A 116 21.17 -28.05 23.58
C GLN A 116 20.75 -29.21 22.66
N SER A 117 19.48 -29.63 22.71
CA SER A 117 18.95 -30.70 21.85
C SER A 117 19.00 -30.35 20.36
N PHE A 118 18.68 -29.12 19.98
CA PHE A 118 18.74 -28.62 18.61
C PHE A 118 20.17 -28.59 18.07
N LEU A 119 21.11 -28.00 18.82
CA LEU A 119 22.52 -27.92 18.44
C LEU A 119 23.17 -29.31 18.38
N GLU A 120 22.85 -30.19 19.33
CA GLU A 120 23.33 -31.57 19.31
C GLU A 120 22.75 -32.34 18.11
N ARG A 121 21.47 -32.18 17.77
CA ARG A 121 20.87 -32.84 16.59
C ARG A 121 21.46 -32.36 15.28
N ALA A 122 21.67 -31.05 15.13
CA ALA A 122 22.31 -30.46 13.95
C ALA A 122 23.78 -30.90 13.82
N LYS A 123 24.55 -30.87 14.92
CA LYS A 123 25.96 -31.34 14.96
C LYS A 123 26.08 -32.84 14.69
N THR A 124 25.21 -33.66 15.28
CA THR A 124 25.22 -35.11 15.13
C THR A 124 24.85 -35.51 13.71
N GLN A 125 23.93 -34.80 13.06
CA GLN A 125 23.56 -35.06 11.67
C GLN A 125 24.61 -34.56 10.67
N ALA A 126 25.24 -33.39 10.92
CA ALA A 126 26.38 -32.93 10.12
C ALA A 126 27.56 -33.93 10.19
N LYS A 127 27.82 -34.51 11.37
CA LYS A 127 28.80 -35.60 11.54
C LYS A 127 28.38 -36.91 10.86
N ALA A 128 27.09 -37.24 10.83
CA ALA A 128 26.59 -38.45 10.15
C ALA A 128 26.74 -38.35 8.62
N LEU A 129 26.59 -37.15 8.05
CA LEU A 129 26.80 -36.89 6.63
C LEU A 129 28.30 -36.96 6.24
N LYS A 130 29.22 -36.62 7.17
CA LYS A 130 30.68 -36.78 7.03
C LYS A 130 31.14 -38.23 6.84
N MET A 131 30.38 -39.21 7.31
CA MET A 131 30.76 -40.64 7.32
C MET A 131 30.39 -41.40 6.04
N LYS A 132 29.56 -40.83 5.16
CA LYS A 132 29.22 -41.43 3.86
C LYS A 132 30.15 -40.85 2.79
N GLY A 133 31.38 -41.34 2.75
CA GLY A 133 32.31 -41.07 1.65
C GLY A 133 31.74 -41.59 0.34
N TYR A 134 31.56 -40.69 -0.64
CA TYR A 134 31.15 -41.02 -2.00
C TYR A 134 32.09 -40.30 -2.98
N ASP A 135 32.42 -40.97 -4.09
CA ASP A 135 33.29 -40.50 -5.18
C ASP A 135 32.61 -39.40 -6.03
N TRP A 136 33.33 -38.31 -6.35
CA TRP A 136 32.76 -37.01 -6.79
C TRP A 136 33.01 -36.59 -8.25
N SER A 137 33.44 -37.47 -9.16
CA SER A 137 33.88 -37.00 -10.49
C SER A 137 32.84 -37.02 -11.61
N LEU A 138 31.66 -37.62 -11.44
CA LEU A 138 30.72 -37.84 -12.58
C LEU A 138 29.22 -37.59 -12.30
N PHE A 139 28.86 -37.13 -11.12
CA PHE A 139 27.48 -36.76 -10.76
C PHE A 139 27.50 -35.44 -10.00
N ASP A 140 26.96 -34.33 -10.52
CA ASP A 140 26.12 -33.48 -9.64
C ASP A 140 25.29 -32.33 -10.25
N LYS A 141 25.17 -32.10 -11.58
CA LYS A 141 24.21 -31.07 -12.06
C LYS A 141 22.75 -31.43 -11.67
N LYS A 142 22.36 -32.68 -11.88
CA LYS A 142 20.98 -33.16 -11.61
C LYS A 142 20.65 -33.18 -10.12
N LYS A 143 21.63 -33.49 -9.26
CA LYS A 143 21.42 -33.62 -7.82
C LYS A 143 21.64 -32.28 -7.10
N LEU A 144 22.47 -31.37 -7.62
CA LEU A 144 22.44 -29.94 -7.24
C LEU A 144 21.10 -29.30 -7.59
N LEU A 145 20.56 -29.53 -8.80
CA LEU A 145 19.23 -29.06 -9.16
C LEU A 145 18.13 -29.67 -8.28
N GLY A 146 18.25 -30.96 -7.92
CA GLY A 146 17.31 -31.61 -6.99
C GLY A 146 17.36 -31.03 -5.58
N ILE A 147 18.56 -30.75 -5.04
CA ILE A 147 18.75 -30.09 -3.74
C ILE A 147 18.18 -28.67 -3.77
N MET A 148 18.37 -27.93 -4.87
CA MET A 148 17.79 -26.60 -5.05
C MET A 148 16.26 -26.64 -5.13
N GLU A 149 15.69 -27.61 -5.84
CA GLU A 149 14.23 -27.80 -5.95
C GLU A 149 13.62 -28.17 -4.61
N GLU A 150 14.28 -29.05 -3.85
CA GLU A 150 13.89 -29.39 -2.48
C GLU A 150 13.98 -28.15 -1.56
N TYR A 151 15.05 -27.36 -1.64
CA TYR A 151 15.20 -26.13 -0.88
C TYR A 151 14.15 -25.08 -1.23
N GLN A 152 13.83 -24.93 -2.51
CA GLN A 152 12.76 -24.06 -3.01
C GLN A 152 11.38 -24.52 -2.50
N GLY A 153 11.14 -25.83 -2.43
CA GLY A 153 9.95 -26.43 -1.83
C GLY A 153 9.82 -26.07 -0.35
N TRP A 154 10.89 -26.25 0.43
CA TRP A 154 10.89 -25.90 1.85
C TRP A 154 10.76 -24.39 2.11
N THR A 155 11.40 -23.55 1.29
CA THR A 155 11.27 -22.09 1.38
C THR A 155 9.85 -21.63 1.02
N SER A 156 9.21 -22.31 0.06
CA SER A 156 7.80 -22.08 -0.27
C SER A 156 6.88 -22.50 0.87
N ASN A 157 7.10 -23.68 1.47
CA ASN A 157 6.34 -24.11 2.65
C ASN A 157 6.52 -23.16 3.85
N LEU A 158 7.73 -22.62 4.06
CA LEU A 158 7.98 -21.61 5.09
C LEU A 158 7.19 -20.33 4.80
N ARG A 159 7.20 -19.84 3.55
CA ARG A 159 6.40 -18.70 3.11
C ARG A 159 4.91 -18.96 3.24
N ASP A 160 4.44 -20.17 2.94
CA ASP A 160 3.03 -20.55 3.06
C ASP A 160 2.61 -20.58 4.53
N VAL A 161 3.46 -21.09 5.44
CA VAL A 161 3.22 -20.99 6.90
C VAL A 161 3.25 -19.54 7.37
N MET A 162 4.15 -18.70 6.87
CA MET A 162 4.14 -17.26 7.16
C MET A 162 2.87 -16.59 6.66
N GLN A 163 2.39 -16.97 5.47
CA GLN A 163 1.19 -16.42 4.85
C GLN A 163 -0.06 -16.89 5.60
N HIS A 164 -0.16 -18.17 5.94
CA HIS A 164 -1.25 -18.71 6.76
C HIS A 164 -1.24 -18.13 8.16
N PHE A 165 -0.08 -17.94 8.80
CA PHE A 165 -0.03 -17.25 10.09
C PHE A 165 -0.38 -15.77 9.96
N SER A 166 -0.01 -15.09 8.86
CA SER A 166 -0.46 -13.72 8.62
C SER A 166 -1.98 -13.65 8.43
N GLN A 167 -2.57 -14.66 7.79
CA GLN A 167 -4.01 -14.82 7.63
C GLN A 167 -4.69 -15.16 8.96
N GLU A 168 -4.13 -16.06 9.76
CA GLU A 168 -4.63 -16.47 11.07
C GLU A 168 -4.45 -15.38 12.12
N MET A 169 -3.41 -14.54 12.02
CA MET A 169 -3.28 -13.33 12.83
C MET A 169 -4.31 -12.29 12.42
N VAL A 170 -4.54 -12.07 11.12
CA VAL A 170 -5.60 -11.17 10.65
C VAL A 170 -6.99 -11.69 11.05
N TYR A 171 -7.20 -13.01 11.01
CA TYR A 171 -8.44 -13.68 11.39
C TYR A 171 -8.65 -13.68 12.91
N ASN A 172 -7.62 -14.01 13.70
CA ASN A 172 -7.66 -13.92 15.16
C ASN A 172 -7.77 -12.46 15.62
N ILE A 173 -7.24 -11.48 14.90
CA ILE A 173 -7.46 -10.05 15.17
C ILE A 173 -8.91 -9.63 14.84
N ALA A 174 -9.53 -10.25 13.84
CA ALA A 174 -10.95 -10.05 13.52
C ALA A 174 -11.88 -10.72 14.56
N ASP A 175 -11.53 -11.90 15.07
CA ASP A 175 -12.32 -12.63 16.09
C ASP A 175 -12.06 -12.11 17.53
N SER A 176 -10.84 -11.64 17.82
CA SER A 176 -10.43 -11.06 19.12
C SER A 176 -10.46 -9.53 19.15
N ALA A 177 -11.28 -8.91 18.28
CA ALA A 177 -11.59 -7.49 18.33
C ALA A 177 -12.17 -7.05 19.70
N SER A 178 -12.54 -7.99 20.57
CA SER A 178 -12.93 -7.75 21.96
C SER A 178 -11.81 -7.87 23.01
N THR A 179 -10.60 -8.36 22.69
CA THR A 179 -9.61 -8.69 23.75
C THR A 179 -8.10 -8.52 23.44
N ALA A 180 -7.69 -8.11 22.23
CA ALA A 180 -6.25 -7.90 21.97
C ALA A 180 -5.72 -6.56 22.53
N ASN A 181 -4.86 -6.63 23.56
CA ASN A 181 -4.10 -5.49 24.10
C ASN A 181 -3.19 -4.87 23.02
N ASN A 182 -3.26 -3.55 22.85
CA ASN A 182 -2.45 -2.75 21.90
C ASN A 182 -0.91 -2.93 22.06
N GLU A 183 -0.43 -3.57 23.13
CA GLU A 183 0.99 -3.82 23.36
C GLU A 183 1.61 -4.89 22.44
N SER A 184 0.85 -5.89 21.99
CA SER A 184 1.39 -6.97 21.14
C SER A 184 1.68 -6.53 19.70
N LEU A 185 1.07 -5.43 19.27
CA LEU A 185 1.18 -4.88 17.92
C LEU A 185 2.27 -3.81 17.78
N LYS A 186 2.77 -3.25 18.89
CA LYS A 186 3.81 -2.20 18.89
C LYS A 186 5.07 -2.65 18.13
N GLY A 187 5.54 -1.82 17.20
CA GLY A 187 6.71 -2.02 16.36
C GLY A 187 6.45 -2.77 15.05
N THR A 188 5.20 -3.16 14.75
CA THR A 188 4.88 -3.93 13.53
C THR A 188 4.50 -3.07 12.33
N GLY A 189 4.19 -1.79 12.54
CA GLY A 189 3.62 -0.90 11.53
C GLY A 189 2.15 -1.23 11.19
N LEU A 190 1.55 -2.25 11.81
CA LEU A 190 0.17 -2.67 11.57
C LEU A 190 -0.81 -2.07 12.59
N GLU A 191 -0.32 -1.36 13.60
CA GLU A 191 -1.12 -0.74 14.66
C GLU A 191 -2.19 0.17 14.06
N GLN A 192 -1.78 1.03 13.11
CA GLN A 192 -2.69 1.96 12.45
C GLN A 192 -3.68 1.26 11.51
N VAL A 193 -3.29 0.13 10.91
CA VAL A 193 -4.20 -0.66 10.07
C VAL A 193 -5.28 -1.27 10.94
N VAL A 194 -4.91 -1.88 12.07
CA VAL A 194 -5.83 -2.47 13.04
C VAL A 194 -6.71 -1.41 13.71
N GLN A 195 -6.15 -0.26 14.05
CA GLN A 195 -6.93 0.86 14.59
C GLN A 195 -7.99 1.31 13.59
N ARG A 196 -7.64 1.47 12.30
CA ARG A 196 -8.60 1.81 11.24
C ARG A 196 -9.66 0.74 11.03
N GLN A 197 -9.31 -0.55 11.14
CA GLN A 197 -10.27 -1.66 11.08
C GLN A 197 -11.25 -1.61 12.25
N LYS A 198 -10.76 -1.36 13.47
CA LYS A 198 -11.61 -1.20 14.66
C LYS A 198 -12.55 0.00 14.49
N LEU A 199 -12.03 1.13 14.03
CA LEU A 199 -12.82 2.34 13.82
C LEU A 199 -13.93 2.12 12.79
N ILE A 200 -13.66 1.46 11.67
CA ILE A 200 -14.71 1.30 10.65
C ILE A 200 -15.81 0.31 11.02
N SER A 201 -15.52 -0.64 11.90
CA SER A 201 -16.53 -1.52 12.47
C SER A 201 -17.26 -0.89 13.66
N SER A 202 -16.85 0.31 14.10
CA SER A 202 -17.45 1.03 15.22
C SER A 202 -18.41 2.11 14.73
N GLN A 203 -19.38 2.47 15.56
CA GLN A 203 -20.21 3.66 15.34
C GLN A 203 -19.60 4.88 16.03
N PRO A 204 -19.77 6.09 15.47
CA PRO A 204 -19.42 7.32 16.16
C PRO A 204 -20.18 7.45 17.48
N PRO A 205 -19.51 7.86 18.58
CA PRO A 205 -20.15 8.18 19.86
C PRO A 205 -21.32 9.16 19.68
N ASP A 206 -22.40 9.07 20.47
CA ASP A 206 -23.59 9.93 20.33
C ASP A 206 -23.28 11.44 20.46
N ASP A 207 -22.23 11.78 21.21
CA ASP A 207 -21.73 13.14 21.40
C ASP A 207 -20.83 13.65 20.27
N PHE A 208 -20.55 12.84 19.23
CA PHE A 208 -19.89 13.31 18.03
C PHE A 208 -20.82 14.23 17.22
N GLN A 209 -20.50 15.51 17.23
CA GLN A 209 -21.30 16.59 16.63
C GLN A 209 -20.60 17.21 15.43
N GLU A 210 -21.36 18.01 14.69
CA GLU A 210 -20.86 18.84 13.61
C GLU A 210 -19.83 19.86 14.09
N LEU A 211 -18.91 20.21 13.19
CA LEU A 211 -17.88 21.21 13.42
C LEU A 211 -18.55 22.59 13.60
N GLN A 212 -18.22 23.25 14.70
CA GLN A 212 -18.73 24.59 14.99
C GLN A 212 -17.90 25.67 14.29
N GLY A 213 -18.45 26.88 14.19
CA GLY A 213 -17.76 28.04 13.61
C GLY A 213 -18.20 28.38 12.18
N ASP A 214 -17.45 29.27 11.54
CA ASP A 214 -17.79 29.84 10.23
C ASP A 214 -16.72 29.51 9.18
N ILE A 215 -17.15 29.34 7.92
CA ILE A 215 -16.28 29.14 6.76
C ILE A 215 -16.34 30.38 5.87
N ALA A 216 -15.19 31.04 5.66
CA ALA A 216 -15.00 32.07 4.66
C ALA A 216 -14.22 31.49 3.46
N GLU A 217 -14.85 31.38 2.30
CA GLU A 217 -14.23 30.84 1.08
C GLU A 217 -13.07 31.76 0.61
N GLU A 218 -11.91 31.18 0.29
CA GLU A 218 -10.69 31.88 -0.16
C GLU A 218 -10.20 31.31 -1.51
N GLY A 219 -9.57 32.13 -2.34
CA GLY A 219 -8.97 31.67 -3.59
C GLY A 219 -9.98 31.16 -4.62
N SER A 220 -9.54 30.25 -5.50
CA SER A 220 -10.39 29.67 -6.54
C SER A 220 -10.67 28.19 -6.24
N PRO A 221 -11.92 27.71 -6.43
CA PRO A 221 -12.22 26.30 -6.29
C PRO A 221 -11.49 25.48 -7.35
N SER A 222 -11.13 24.25 -6.98
CA SER A 222 -10.77 23.19 -7.93
C SER A 222 -11.72 22.02 -7.73
N ASN A 223 -12.59 21.78 -8.72
CA ASN A 223 -13.65 20.77 -8.65
C ASN A 223 -14.51 20.97 -7.38
N ARG A 224 -14.56 19.97 -6.47
CA ARG A 224 -15.32 20.03 -5.21
C ARG A 224 -14.55 20.67 -4.05
N PHE A 225 -13.27 20.99 -4.26
CA PHE A 225 -12.38 21.49 -3.23
C PHE A 225 -12.31 23.02 -3.28
N GLN A 226 -12.69 23.66 -2.18
CA GLN A 226 -12.67 25.11 -2.00
C GLN A 226 -11.68 25.43 -0.88
N PRO A 227 -10.56 26.13 -1.17
CA PRO A 227 -9.75 26.72 -0.11
C PRO A 227 -10.62 27.68 0.71
N ALA A 228 -10.46 27.68 2.03
CA ALA A 228 -11.24 28.53 2.90
C ALA A 228 -10.50 28.81 4.20
N ARG A 229 -11.03 29.75 4.97
CA ARG A 229 -10.65 30.01 6.35
C ARG A 229 -11.78 29.60 7.27
N TRP A 230 -11.50 28.65 8.14
CA TRP A 230 -12.41 28.23 9.19
C TRP A 230 -12.08 29.00 10.46
N THR A 231 -13.10 29.57 11.11
CA THR A 231 -12.94 30.34 12.34
C THR A 231 -13.89 29.82 13.41
N CYS A 232 -13.37 29.44 14.57
CA CYS A 232 -14.16 28.97 15.70
C CYS A 232 -13.54 29.47 17.01
N SER A 233 -14.37 30.02 17.91
CA SER A 233 -13.93 30.44 19.26
C SER A 233 -12.71 31.37 19.31
N GLY A 234 -12.51 32.20 18.26
CA GLY A 234 -11.38 33.13 18.14
C GLY A 234 -10.13 32.56 17.48
N GLU A 235 -10.08 31.25 17.21
CA GLU A 235 -9.04 30.62 16.41
C GLU A 235 -9.43 30.64 14.92
N SER A 236 -8.45 30.89 14.05
CA SER A 236 -8.66 30.95 12.61
C SER A 236 -7.59 30.13 11.88
N LEU A 237 -8.04 29.21 11.03
CA LEU A 237 -7.18 28.24 10.34
C LEU A 237 -7.51 28.21 8.86
N GLN A 238 -6.47 28.16 8.02
CA GLN A 238 -6.65 27.85 6.59
C GLN A 238 -6.93 26.37 6.41
N VAL A 239 -7.99 26.07 5.69
CA VAL A 239 -8.55 24.74 5.50
C VAL A 239 -8.89 24.50 4.04
N LEU A 240 -9.08 23.23 3.68
CA LEU A 240 -9.69 22.84 2.43
C LEU A 240 -11.08 22.30 2.71
N VAL A 241 -12.09 22.82 2.02
CA VAL A 241 -13.47 22.38 2.17
C VAL A 241 -13.87 21.56 0.96
N GLU A 242 -14.30 20.31 1.18
CA GLU A 242 -14.94 19.49 0.15
C GLU A 242 -16.46 19.65 0.27
N TYR A 243 -17.07 20.32 -0.72
CA TYR A 243 -18.52 20.46 -0.77
C TYR A 243 -19.17 19.26 -1.43
N ARG A 244 -20.19 18.73 -0.77
CA ARG A 244 -20.98 17.59 -1.24
C ARG A 244 -22.45 17.92 -1.20
N GLU A 245 -23.03 18.01 -2.38
CA GLU A 245 -24.47 18.05 -2.55
C GLU A 245 -25.17 16.89 -1.85
N TYR A 246 -26.31 17.19 -1.22
CA TYR A 246 -27.19 16.17 -0.66
C TYR A 246 -27.61 15.15 -1.71
N ASP A 247 -27.80 13.92 -1.26
CA ASP A 247 -28.52 12.94 -2.07
C ASP A 247 -29.91 13.49 -2.39
N ARG A 248 -30.43 13.18 -3.59
CA ARG A 248 -31.73 13.70 -4.02
C ARG A 248 -32.87 13.35 -3.07
N ARG A 249 -32.77 12.25 -2.32
CA ARG A 249 -33.77 11.89 -1.29
C ARG A 249 -33.84 12.93 -0.20
N LEU A 250 -32.70 13.43 0.27
CA LEU A 250 -32.61 14.50 1.28
C LEU A 250 -33.16 15.87 0.80
N ARG A 251 -33.48 16.00 -0.49
CA ARG A 251 -34.09 17.20 -1.09
C ARG A 251 -35.60 17.07 -1.29
N LEU A 252 -36.19 15.97 -0.82
CA LEU A 252 -37.63 15.78 -0.85
C LEU A 252 -38.25 16.50 0.36
N ASP A 253 -39.32 17.26 0.11
CA ASP A 253 -39.98 18.10 1.11
C ASP A 253 -40.82 17.29 2.13
N ASP A 254 -41.03 16.00 1.88
CA ASP A 254 -41.94 15.12 2.63
C ASP A 254 -41.24 14.12 3.56
N LEU A 255 -39.92 14.23 3.75
CA LEU A 255 -39.19 13.37 4.68
C LEU A 255 -39.49 13.70 6.13
N ASP A 256 -39.69 12.66 6.95
CA ASP A 256 -39.78 12.83 8.39
C ASP A 256 -38.38 12.97 9.06
N PRO A 257 -38.30 13.41 10.33
CA PRO A 257 -37.02 13.58 11.01
C PRO A 257 -36.18 12.31 11.15
N GLU A 258 -36.81 11.13 11.21
CA GLU A 258 -36.11 9.84 11.34
C GLU A 258 -35.46 9.46 10.00
N GLU A 259 -36.18 9.65 8.89
CA GLU A 259 -35.65 9.45 7.53
C GLU A 259 -34.49 10.40 7.22
N ILE A 260 -34.59 11.67 7.62
CA ILE A 260 -33.50 12.64 7.47
C ILE A 260 -32.27 12.19 8.27
N ALA A 261 -32.46 11.71 9.50
CA ALA A 261 -31.37 11.23 10.34
C ALA A 261 -30.69 9.99 9.73
N GLU A 262 -31.46 9.02 9.23
CA GLU A 262 -30.94 7.83 8.54
C GLU A 262 -30.13 8.20 7.30
N LEU A 263 -30.61 9.18 6.51
CA LEU A 263 -29.91 9.63 5.32
C LEU A 263 -28.63 10.43 5.62
N LYS A 264 -28.56 11.11 6.76
CA LYS A 264 -27.36 11.86 7.22
C LYS A 264 -26.38 11.01 8.02
N GLU A 265 -26.81 9.88 8.59
CA GLU A 265 -25.96 8.99 9.38
C GLU A 265 -24.66 8.57 8.65
N PRO A 266 -24.68 8.18 7.36
CA PRO A 266 -23.46 7.78 6.65
C PRO A 266 -22.41 8.90 6.57
N VAL A 267 -22.87 10.15 6.46
CA VAL A 267 -21.99 11.34 6.40
C VAL A 267 -21.32 11.55 7.75
N ARG A 268 -22.08 11.46 8.84
CA ARG A 268 -21.57 11.55 10.22
C ARG A 268 -20.57 10.44 10.51
N ASN A 269 -20.91 9.20 10.18
CA ASN A 269 -20.04 8.03 10.39
C ASN A 269 -18.72 8.19 9.62
N LEU A 270 -18.79 8.66 8.36
CA LEU A 270 -17.61 8.94 7.56
C LEU A 270 -16.75 10.07 8.15
N ALA A 271 -17.34 11.17 8.59
CA ALA A 271 -16.59 12.29 9.14
C ALA A 271 -15.80 11.90 10.40
N TRP A 272 -16.46 11.16 11.31
CA TRP A 272 -15.80 10.62 12.50
C TRP A 272 -14.65 9.69 12.15
N LEU A 273 -14.88 8.79 11.20
CA LEU A 273 -13.91 7.83 10.73
C LEU A 273 -12.70 8.50 10.08
N LEU A 274 -12.91 9.54 9.27
CA LEU A 274 -11.83 10.32 8.67
C LEU A 274 -11.08 11.16 9.72
N GLN A 275 -11.76 11.68 10.74
CA GLN A 275 -11.10 12.47 11.79
C GLN A 275 -10.19 11.62 12.68
N ASN A 276 -10.60 10.38 12.94
CA ASN A 276 -9.89 9.46 13.85
C ASN A 276 -8.92 8.52 13.14
N SER A 277 -8.88 8.53 11.81
CA SER A 277 -7.90 7.79 11.05
C SER A 277 -6.59 8.55 11.01
N THR A 278 -5.50 7.87 11.37
CA THR A 278 -4.13 8.39 11.28
C THR A 278 -3.72 8.54 9.82
N PHE A 279 -4.06 9.69 9.25
CA PHE A 279 -3.57 10.15 7.95
C PHE A 279 -2.23 10.85 8.11
N HIS A 280 -1.38 10.77 7.09
CA HIS A 280 -0.03 11.31 7.20
C HIS A 280 -0.04 12.83 7.05
N ASP A 281 0.27 13.55 8.13
CA ASP A 281 0.37 15.02 8.18
C ASP A 281 1.68 15.56 7.58
N GLY A 282 2.49 14.72 6.91
CA GLY A 282 3.71 15.15 6.23
C GLY A 282 4.87 15.60 7.14
N GLY A 283 4.75 15.42 8.46
CA GLY A 283 5.81 15.71 9.44
C GLY A 283 6.70 14.50 9.71
N GLU A 284 8.01 14.67 9.55
CA GLU A 284 9.02 13.69 9.97
C GLU A 284 9.16 13.68 11.50
N ASN A 285 8.77 12.58 12.15
CA ASN A 285 9.42 12.18 13.39
C ASN A 285 10.36 11.01 13.05
N ALA A 286 11.62 11.33 12.79
CA ALA A 286 12.67 10.42 12.33
C ALA A 286 13.02 9.25 13.30
N ASN A 287 12.36 9.15 14.45
CA ASN A 287 12.67 8.18 15.50
C ASN A 287 11.60 7.08 15.69
N GLU A 288 10.52 7.07 14.93
CA GLU A 288 9.51 5.99 14.98
C GLU A 288 9.49 5.18 13.67
N PRO A 289 9.26 3.85 13.73
CA PRO A 289 9.17 3.02 12.54
C PRO A 289 8.09 3.59 11.61
N GLN A 290 8.49 3.99 10.39
CA GLN A 290 7.63 4.67 9.41
C GLN A 290 6.38 3.83 9.12
N GLN A 291 5.25 4.30 9.66
CA GLN A 291 3.95 3.63 9.59
C GLN A 291 3.39 3.68 8.15
N PRO A 292 2.56 2.72 7.72
CA PRO A 292 1.93 2.74 6.40
C PRO A 292 0.94 3.90 6.29
N ALA A 293 1.46 5.04 5.81
CA ALA A 293 0.72 6.27 5.56
C ALA A 293 -0.36 6.06 4.47
N ILE A 294 -1.59 6.49 4.76
CA ILE A 294 -2.54 6.89 3.72
C ILE A 294 -2.23 8.35 3.41
N TYR A 295 -1.93 8.66 2.15
CA TYR A 295 -1.79 10.03 1.67
C TYR A 295 -3.19 10.62 1.50
N SER A 296 -3.70 11.24 2.55
CA SER A 296 -4.99 11.93 2.60
C SER A 296 -4.86 13.12 3.53
N LEU A 297 -5.67 14.16 3.33
CA LEU A 297 -5.73 15.26 4.28
C LEU A 297 -6.41 14.81 5.57
N GLN A 298 -5.96 15.35 6.70
CA GLN A 298 -6.62 15.18 7.99
C GLN A 298 -7.99 15.87 7.95
N CYS A 299 -9.05 15.10 8.19
CA CYS A 299 -10.40 15.65 8.35
C CYS A 299 -10.51 16.25 9.76
N LEU A 300 -10.90 17.52 9.85
CA LEU A 300 -11.21 18.19 11.11
C LEU A 300 -12.65 17.90 11.56
N GLY A 301 -13.54 17.65 10.60
CA GLY A 301 -14.95 17.36 10.84
C GLY A 301 -15.80 17.66 9.60
N PHE A 302 -17.10 17.77 9.83
CA PHE A 302 -18.08 18.12 8.81
C PHE A 302 -19.05 19.18 9.32
N MET A 303 -19.67 19.92 8.41
CA MET A 303 -20.73 20.89 8.69
C MET A 303 -21.90 20.62 7.76
N ASP A 304 -23.10 20.61 8.29
CA ASP A 304 -24.32 20.47 7.50
C ASP A 304 -24.85 21.86 7.10
N GLN A 305 -24.96 22.11 5.79
CA GLN A 305 -25.42 23.40 5.25
C GLN A 305 -26.78 23.20 4.59
N VAL A 306 -27.82 23.08 5.42
CA VAL A 306 -29.20 22.76 4.99
C VAL A 306 -29.71 23.77 3.96
N GLU A 307 -29.46 25.07 4.16
CA GLU A 307 -29.90 26.14 3.26
C GLU A 307 -29.24 26.08 1.88
N LYS A 308 -28.11 25.38 1.77
CA LYS A 308 -27.36 25.16 0.52
C LYS A 308 -27.50 23.73 0.01
N GLU A 309 -28.33 22.90 0.65
CA GLU A 309 -28.55 21.49 0.34
C GLU A 309 -27.25 20.69 0.15
N ARG A 310 -26.27 20.92 1.04
CA ARG A 310 -24.94 20.33 0.95
C ARG A 310 -24.31 20.08 2.31
N THR A 311 -23.42 19.11 2.38
CA THR A 311 -22.48 18.91 3.48
C THR A 311 -21.11 19.46 3.09
N ALA A 312 -20.40 20.07 4.04
CA ALA A 312 -19.03 20.50 3.91
C ALA A 312 -18.11 19.61 4.77
N PHE A 313 -17.17 18.88 4.17
CA PHE A 313 -16.08 18.24 4.91
C PHE A 313 -14.91 19.22 5.01
N VAL A 314 -14.41 19.44 6.22
CA VAL A 314 -13.34 20.42 6.49
C VAL A 314 -12.05 19.67 6.74
N TYR A 315 -11.05 19.93 5.91
CA TYR A 315 -9.74 19.30 5.97
C TYR A 315 -8.66 20.30 6.35
N LYS A 316 -7.73 19.87 7.20
CA LYS A 316 -6.53 20.62 7.52
C LYS A 316 -5.62 20.66 6.29
N LEU A 317 -5.15 21.86 5.94
CA LEU A 317 -4.11 22.00 4.92
C LEU A 317 -2.73 21.70 5.51
N PRO A 318 -1.82 21.02 4.78
CA PRO A 318 -0.44 20.86 5.19
C PRO A 318 0.20 22.24 5.42
N SER A 319 0.94 22.39 6.53
CA SER A 319 1.43 23.67 7.03
C SER A 319 2.20 24.45 5.98
N LEU A 320 1.67 25.61 5.59
CA LEU A 320 2.44 26.71 5.00
C LEU A 320 3.39 27.22 6.08
N GLN A 321 4.69 26.95 5.97
CA GLN A 321 5.64 27.75 6.75
C GLN A 321 5.47 29.19 6.28
N ALA A 322 5.10 30.04 7.24
CA ALA A 322 4.79 31.45 7.05
C ALA A 322 6.07 32.26 6.77
N ASP A 323 6.69 32.03 5.63
CA ASP A 323 7.73 32.92 5.11
C ASP A 323 7.17 33.67 3.89
N GLY A 324 6.46 34.75 4.22
CA GLY A 324 6.01 35.75 3.26
C GLY A 324 4.49 35.77 3.07
N GLU A 325 3.87 36.85 3.53
CA GLU A 325 2.59 37.34 3.04
C GLU A 325 2.69 37.59 1.53
N THR A 326 2.59 36.56 0.70
CA THR A 326 2.22 36.76 -0.69
C THR A 326 0.72 36.87 -0.75
N GLU A 327 0.23 38.06 -1.11
CA GLU A 327 -1.18 38.46 -1.33
C GLU A 327 -1.98 37.54 -2.29
N THR A 328 -1.37 36.48 -2.82
CA THR A 328 -2.02 35.47 -3.64
C THR A 328 -2.49 34.33 -2.74
N GLY A 329 -3.81 34.26 -2.49
CA GLY A 329 -4.43 33.22 -1.66
C GLY A 329 -4.05 31.78 -2.05
N VAL A 330 -4.30 30.84 -1.13
CA VAL A 330 -3.94 29.42 -1.27
C VAL A 330 -4.47 28.85 -2.58
N LYS A 331 -3.56 28.33 -3.42
CA LYS A 331 -3.91 27.70 -4.69
C LYS A 331 -3.82 26.20 -4.60
N ILE A 332 -4.97 25.55 -4.68
CA ILE A 332 -5.08 24.10 -4.73
C ILE A 332 -4.94 23.62 -6.18
N CYS A 333 -4.23 22.51 -6.37
CA CYS A 333 -4.02 21.89 -7.66
C CYS A 333 -4.39 20.43 -7.58
N THR A 334 -5.36 20.02 -8.40
CA THR A 334 -5.63 18.59 -8.59
C THR A 334 -4.69 18.00 -9.65
N LEU A 335 -4.63 16.67 -9.72
CA LEU A 335 -3.93 15.97 -10.80
C LEU A 335 -4.52 16.37 -12.17
N HIS A 336 -5.84 16.50 -12.27
CA HIS A 336 -6.52 16.96 -13.47
C HIS A 336 -6.06 18.36 -13.90
N ASP A 337 -5.99 19.31 -12.95
CA ASP A 337 -5.53 20.67 -13.22
C ASP A 337 -4.11 20.68 -13.75
N LEU A 338 -3.21 19.88 -13.16
CA LEU A 338 -1.82 19.85 -13.57
C LEU A 338 -1.64 19.25 -14.97
N ILE A 339 -2.32 18.14 -15.28
CA ILE A 339 -2.24 17.48 -16.59
C ILE A 339 -2.77 18.40 -17.70
N THR A 340 -3.85 19.14 -17.43
CA THR A 340 -4.47 20.05 -18.42
C THR A 340 -3.73 21.38 -18.57
N LYS A 341 -2.82 21.70 -17.64
CA LYS A 341 -2.11 22.97 -17.68
C LYS A 341 -1.05 23.01 -18.78
N VAL A 342 -1.05 24.14 -19.48
CA VAL A 342 -0.15 24.39 -20.62
C VAL A 342 0.74 25.59 -20.29
N ASP A 343 2.03 25.48 -20.62
CA ASP A 343 2.96 26.58 -20.49
C ASP A 343 2.56 27.76 -21.41
N VAL A 344 2.51 28.96 -20.85
CA VAL A 344 1.98 30.14 -21.54
C VAL A 344 2.82 30.49 -22.78
N LYS A 345 4.15 30.28 -22.71
CA LYS A 345 5.11 30.68 -23.76
C LYS A 345 5.22 29.63 -24.85
N THR A 346 5.45 28.38 -24.47
CA THR A 346 5.71 27.26 -25.39
C THR A 346 4.44 26.59 -25.89
N LYS A 347 3.29 26.86 -25.25
CA LYS A 347 2.00 26.20 -25.52
C LYS A 347 2.08 24.67 -25.40
N ARG A 348 3.05 24.15 -24.64
CA ARG A 348 3.23 22.70 -24.39
C ARG A 348 2.64 22.33 -23.02
N PRO A 349 2.11 21.09 -22.86
CA PRO A 349 1.66 20.60 -21.57
C PRO A 349 2.77 20.67 -20.52
N LEU A 350 2.44 21.10 -19.31
CA LEU A 350 3.34 21.10 -18.16
C LEU A 350 3.49 19.67 -17.65
N LYS A 351 4.47 18.96 -18.21
CA LYS A 351 4.78 17.57 -17.84
C LYS A 351 5.92 17.54 -16.83
N PRO A 352 5.71 17.03 -15.61
CA PRO A 352 6.76 16.90 -14.62
C PRO A 352 7.71 15.78 -15.02
N SER A 353 8.80 15.65 -14.27
CA SER A 353 9.81 14.63 -14.54
C SER A 353 9.24 13.22 -14.44
N LEU A 354 9.95 12.25 -15.01
CA LEU A 354 9.60 10.84 -14.88
C LEU A 354 9.53 10.40 -13.41
N THR A 355 10.52 10.80 -12.60
CA THR A 355 10.57 10.49 -11.16
C THR A 355 9.34 11.02 -10.41
N ASP A 356 8.91 12.25 -10.68
CA ASP A 356 7.70 12.82 -10.04
C ASP A 356 6.43 12.08 -10.48
N ARG A 357 6.35 11.65 -11.74
CA ARG A 357 5.22 10.82 -12.21
C ARG A 357 5.17 9.46 -11.51
N PHE A 358 6.31 8.81 -11.29
CA PHE A 358 6.39 7.59 -10.50
C PHE A 358 6.03 7.85 -9.03
N SER A 359 6.46 8.97 -8.46
CA SER A 359 6.09 9.39 -7.09
C SER A 359 4.58 9.50 -6.92
N ILE A 360 3.91 10.29 -7.78
CA ILE A 360 2.45 10.46 -7.78
C ILE A 360 1.76 9.10 -7.86
N ALA A 361 2.17 8.27 -8.82
CA ALA A 361 1.59 6.94 -9.02
C ALA A 361 1.78 6.02 -7.81
N HIS A 362 2.97 6.04 -7.20
CA HIS A 362 3.30 5.22 -6.04
C HIS A 362 2.51 5.66 -4.80
N CYS A 363 2.39 6.97 -4.54
CA CYS A 363 1.56 7.50 -3.45
C CYS A 363 0.12 6.98 -3.54
N LEU A 364 -0.48 7.00 -4.74
CA LEU A 364 -1.85 6.54 -4.96
C LEU A 364 -1.99 5.02 -4.80
N ALA A 365 -1.07 4.24 -5.38
CA ALA A 365 -1.09 2.77 -5.28
C ALA A 365 -0.89 2.31 -3.82
N LEU A 366 0.05 2.93 -3.12
CA LEU A 366 0.30 2.67 -1.70
C LEU A 366 -0.91 3.05 -0.83
N THR A 367 -1.49 4.23 -1.09
CA THR A 367 -2.70 4.68 -0.40
C THR A 367 -3.83 3.68 -0.57
N LEU A 368 -4.11 3.26 -1.80
CA LEU A 368 -5.18 2.30 -2.06
C LEU A 368 -4.92 0.93 -1.39
N SER A 369 -3.67 0.45 -1.43
CA SER A 369 -3.27 -0.77 -0.71
C SER A 369 -3.59 -0.67 0.77
N ASN A 370 -3.31 0.48 1.40
CA ASN A 370 -3.55 0.71 2.82
C ASN A 370 -5.03 0.91 3.16
N VAL A 371 -5.82 1.49 2.25
CA VAL A 371 -7.28 1.60 2.38
C VAL A 371 -7.92 0.21 2.35
N HIS A 372 -7.55 -0.64 1.39
CA HIS A 372 -8.08 -2.00 1.29
C HIS A 372 -7.61 -2.89 2.45
N ALA A 373 -6.38 -2.72 2.93
CA ALA A 373 -5.90 -3.39 4.14
C ALA A 373 -6.72 -3.03 5.38
N SER A 374 -7.30 -1.83 5.43
CA SER A 374 -8.19 -1.40 6.51
C SER A 374 -9.65 -1.80 6.33
N LEU A 375 -9.97 -2.63 5.32
CA LEU A 375 -11.34 -3.05 4.98
C LEU A 375 -12.23 -1.89 4.49
N TRP A 376 -11.63 -0.86 3.90
CA TRP A 376 -12.35 0.28 3.32
C TRP A 376 -12.38 0.18 1.80
N LEU A 377 -13.39 0.81 1.21
CA LEU A 377 -13.53 1.03 -0.22
C LEU A 377 -13.66 2.54 -0.45
N HIS A 378 -12.94 3.09 -1.43
CA HIS A 378 -12.95 4.55 -1.71
C HIS A 378 -14.14 4.97 -2.58
N LYS A 379 -14.44 4.18 -3.61
CA LYS A 379 -15.58 4.33 -4.54
C LYS A 379 -15.56 5.51 -5.51
N ASN A 380 -14.71 6.50 -5.30
CA ASN A 380 -14.63 7.67 -6.19
C ASN A 380 -13.19 8.10 -6.54
N ILE A 381 -12.38 7.21 -7.10
CA ILE A 381 -10.99 7.50 -7.50
C ILE A 381 -10.95 8.05 -8.94
N TRP A 382 -10.44 9.27 -9.12
CA TRP A 382 -10.33 9.96 -10.41
C TRP A 382 -9.40 11.18 -10.32
N SER A 383 -8.92 11.71 -11.47
CA SER A 383 -7.91 12.77 -11.47
C SER A 383 -8.35 14.10 -10.84
N ARG A 384 -9.66 14.38 -10.77
CA ARG A 384 -10.19 15.59 -10.10
C ARG A 384 -10.39 15.42 -8.59
N GLY A 385 -10.29 14.19 -8.08
CA GLY A 385 -10.33 13.86 -6.65
C GLY A 385 -8.93 13.74 -6.02
N ILE A 386 -7.87 13.95 -6.79
CA ILE A 386 -6.48 13.78 -6.34
C ILE A 386 -5.84 15.15 -6.19
N LEU A 387 -5.43 15.48 -4.97
CA LEU A 387 -4.77 16.73 -4.61
C LEU A 387 -3.25 16.55 -4.69
N LEU A 388 -2.55 17.53 -5.26
CA LEU A 388 -1.10 17.50 -5.36
C LEU A 388 -0.47 18.48 -4.38
N PHE A 389 0.60 18.03 -3.74
CA PHE A 389 1.44 18.80 -2.83
C PHE A 389 2.92 18.61 -3.16
N GLN A 390 3.77 19.51 -2.68
CA GLN A 390 5.22 19.40 -2.72
C GLN A 390 5.74 19.00 -1.34
N GLN A 391 6.59 17.98 -1.29
CA GLN A 391 7.24 17.52 -0.07
C GLN A 391 8.74 17.82 -0.12
N ASN A 392 9.27 18.41 0.95
CA ASN A 392 10.70 18.57 1.20
C ASN A 392 11.03 18.12 2.64
N LYS A 393 12.28 18.31 3.09
CA LYS A 393 12.70 17.94 4.45
C LYS A 393 11.98 18.72 5.56
N GLU A 394 11.39 19.86 5.22
CA GLU A 394 10.70 20.74 6.17
C GLU A 394 9.20 20.41 6.29
N GLY A 395 8.66 19.60 5.37
CA GLY A 395 7.28 19.11 5.40
C GLY A 395 6.61 19.07 4.03
N VAL A 396 5.28 19.14 4.04
CA VAL A 396 4.43 19.14 2.83
C VAL A 396 3.78 20.52 2.67
N ALA A 397 3.84 21.09 1.47
CA ALA A 397 3.30 22.40 1.12
C ALA A 397 2.52 22.36 -0.20
N SER A 398 1.77 23.43 -0.50
CA SER A 398 1.01 23.55 -1.77
C SER A 398 1.94 23.56 -2.99
N VAL A 399 1.50 22.99 -4.12
CA VAL A 399 2.32 22.95 -5.35
C VAL A 399 2.45 24.33 -5.98
N GLU A 400 3.64 24.89 -5.95
CA GLU A 400 3.99 26.01 -6.82
C GLU A 400 4.37 25.50 -8.21
N ILE A 401 3.37 25.38 -9.09
CA ILE A 401 3.51 24.79 -10.43
C ILE A 401 4.62 25.45 -11.27
N GLN A 402 4.94 26.71 -11.03
CA GLN A 402 6.04 27.40 -11.73
C GLN A 402 7.44 26.90 -11.32
N ARG A 403 7.61 26.41 -10.08
CA ARG A 403 8.87 25.83 -9.57
C ARG A 403 9.02 24.34 -9.87
N VAL A 404 7.94 23.65 -10.23
CA VAL A 404 7.95 22.22 -10.61
C VAL A 404 8.85 21.93 -11.83
N LEU A 405 9.02 22.92 -12.73
CA LEU A 405 9.76 22.74 -13.98
C LEU A 405 11.27 22.98 -13.86
N VAL A 406 11.70 23.83 -12.92
CA VAL A 406 13.10 24.25 -12.78
C VAL A 406 13.38 24.44 -11.28
N PRO A 407 14.09 23.51 -10.61
CA PRO A 407 14.56 23.78 -9.27
C PRO A 407 15.49 25.00 -9.31
N PRO A 408 15.41 25.94 -8.34
CA PRO A 408 16.42 26.98 -8.22
C PRO A 408 17.80 26.32 -8.11
N ASN A 409 18.80 26.85 -8.82
CA ASN A 409 20.16 26.30 -8.83
C ASN A 409 20.64 26.01 -7.39
N GLY A 410 20.83 24.73 -7.06
CA GLY A 410 21.38 24.28 -5.79
C GLY A 410 20.39 24.03 -4.65
N ALA A 411 19.08 24.21 -4.83
CA ALA A 411 18.08 23.87 -3.82
C ALA A 411 17.76 22.36 -3.82
N GLU A 412 17.50 21.78 -2.64
CA GLU A 412 17.00 20.42 -2.52
C GLU A 412 15.67 20.28 -3.27
N ARG A 413 15.55 19.19 -4.04
CA ARG A 413 14.42 18.99 -4.93
C ARG A 413 13.19 18.56 -4.15
N SER A 414 12.16 19.42 -4.10
CA SER A 414 10.85 19.04 -3.56
C SER A 414 10.19 17.99 -4.46
N GLN A 415 9.75 16.89 -3.86
CA GLN A 415 9.07 15.79 -4.54
C GLN A 415 7.56 16.07 -4.63
N ILE A 416 6.93 15.78 -5.77
CA ILE A 416 5.46 15.86 -5.85
C ILE A 416 4.86 14.64 -5.19
N VAL A 417 3.94 14.86 -4.25
CA VAL A 417 3.14 13.83 -3.59
C VAL A 417 1.67 14.00 -3.91
N ALA A 418 0.96 12.88 -3.99
CA ALA A 418 -0.45 12.83 -4.37
C ALA A 418 -1.30 12.35 -3.20
N PHE A 419 -2.22 13.20 -2.77
CA PHE A 419 -3.15 12.93 -1.69
C PHE A 419 -4.50 12.57 -2.31
N LEU A 420 -5.06 11.44 -1.88
CA LEU A 420 -6.38 11.00 -2.26
C LEU A 420 -7.43 11.79 -1.45
N GLY A 421 -8.33 12.49 -2.13
CA GLY A 421 -9.51 13.14 -1.56
C GLY A 421 -10.80 12.55 -2.14
N ASP A 422 -11.93 13.25 -2.00
CA ASP A 422 -13.24 12.79 -2.49
C ASP A 422 -13.70 11.51 -1.78
N TRP A 423 -13.43 11.46 -0.46
CA TRP A 423 -13.74 10.33 0.43
C TRP A 423 -15.23 10.16 0.68
N GLY A 424 -16.07 11.08 0.21
CA GLY A 424 -17.49 11.15 0.51
C GLY A 424 -18.29 9.87 0.25
N TYR A 425 -17.82 9.00 -0.64
CA TYR A 425 -18.47 7.73 -0.95
C TYR A 425 -17.84 6.53 -0.24
N ALA A 426 -16.78 6.74 0.54
CA ALA A 426 -16.03 5.69 1.19
C ALA A 426 -16.86 4.97 2.25
N ARG A 427 -16.62 3.66 2.40
CA ARG A 427 -17.36 2.82 3.34
C ARG A 427 -16.61 1.53 3.68
N HIS A 428 -17.12 0.81 4.67
CA HIS A 428 -16.67 -0.54 5.00
C HIS A 428 -16.91 -1.48 3.84
N VAL A 429 -16.06 -2.49 3.65
CA VAL A 429 -16.17 -3.46 2.55
C VAL A 429 -17.53 -4.19 2.56
N GLU A 430 -18.06 -4.49 3.73
CA GLU A 430 -19.36 -5.16 3.92
C GLU A 430 -20.55 -4.18 3.93
N GLY A 431 -20.29 -2.87 3.91
CA GLY A 431 -21.35 -1.86 3.91
C GLY A 431 -22.22 -1.92 2.65
N ALA A 432 -23.47 -1.44 2.77
CA ALA A 432 -24.40 -1.41 1.67
C ALA A 432 -23.84 -0.64 0.45
N THR A 433 -24.10 -1.16 -0.75
CA THR A 433 -23.72 -0.50 -2.00
C THR A 433 -24.93 0.15 -2.64
N ASP A 434 -24.84 1.44 -2.93
CA ASP A 434 -25.79 2.10 -3.81
C ASP A 434 -25.71 1.49 -5.23
N MET A 435 -26.82 0.91 -5.69
CA MET A 435 -26.97 0.29 -7.01
C MET A 435 -27.66 1.22 -8.01
N ARG A 436 -27.80 2.52 -7.67
CA ARG A 436 -28.41 3.53 -8.54
C ARG A 436 -27.69 3.64 -9.88
N SER A 437 -28.49 3.83 -10.92
CA SER A 437 -28.00 4.12 -12.26
C SER A 437 -27.50 5.55 -12.36
N ASP A 438 -26.37 5.74 -13.03
CA ASP A 438 -25.77 7.03 -13.28
C ASP A 438 -25.24 7.08 -14.72
N PHE A 439 -25.67 8.10 -15.45
CA PHE A 439 -25.40 8.28 -16.88
C PHE A 439 -24.43 9.43 -17.17
N GLU A 440 -23.74 9.97 -16.16
CA GLU A 440 -22.67 10.95 -16.37
C GLU A 440 -21.54 10.36 -17.23
N ILE A 441 -21.26 10.97 -18.38
CA ILE A 441 -20.43 10.33 -19.42
C ILE A 441 -18.98 10.14 -18.97
N GLU A 442 -18.32 11.21 -18.52
CA GLU A 442 -16.90 11.17 -18.16
C GLU A 442 -16.62 10.39 -16.86
N PRO A 443 -17.34 10.63 -15.74
CA PRO A 443 -17.13 9.87 -14.50
C PRO A 443 -17.29 8.36 -14.68
N ASN A 444 -18.22 7.91 -15.53
CA ASN A 444 -18.40 6.49 -15.80
C ASN A 444 -17.17 5.83 -16.46
N ILE A 445 -16.29 6.57 -17.14
CA ILE A 445 -15.08 5.99 -17.75
C ILE A 445 -14.09 5.50 -16.67
N TYR A 446 -14.07 6.13 -15.50
CA TYR A 446 -13.27 5.71 -14.34
C TYR A 446 -13.84 4.47 -13.64
N ARG A 447 -15.12 4.16 -13.84
CA ARG A 447 -15.79 3.05 -13.15
C ARG A 447 -15.52 1.74 -13.86
N HIS A 448 -15.37 0.67 -13.07
CA HIS A 448 -15.29 -0.68 -13.60
C HIS A 448 -16.51 -1.01 -14.48
N PRO A 449 -16.38 -1.81 -15.56
CA PRO A 449 -17.49 -2.09 -16.46
C PRO A 449 -18.78 -2.62 -15.81
N GLU A 450 -18.68 -3.32 -14.67
CA GLU A 450 -19.83 -3.81 -13.88
C GLU A 450 -20.55 -2.72 -13.08
N ARG A 451 -19.98 -1.51 -13.04
CA ARG A 451 -20.45 -0.35 -12.28
C ARG A 451 -20.74 0.86 -13.18
N GLN A 452 -20.63 0.72 -14.49
CA GLN A 452 -20.93 1.79 -15.45
C GLN A 452 -22.42 1.82 -15.79
N GLY A 453 -23.01 3.02 -15.86
CA GLY A 453 -24.42 3.17 -16.18
C GLY A 453 -25.30 2.59 -15.08
N ALA A 454 -25.95 1.47 -15.37
CA ALA A 454 -26.71 0.69 -14.41
C ALA A 454 -25.80 -0.40 -13.80
N PRO A 455 -25.42 -0.29 -12.52
CA PRO A 455 -24.53 -1.26 -11.89
C PRO A 455 -25.11 -2.67 -11.84
N THR A 456 -24.29 -3.68 -12.15
CA THR A 456 -24.69 -5.10 -12.17
C THR A 456 -24.16 -5.89 -10.97
N ARG A 457 -23.21 -5.32 -10.23
CA ARG A 457 -22.57 -5.92 -9.04
C ARG A 457 -22.45 -4.91 -7.91
N GLN A 458 -22.48 -5.38 -6.67
CA GLN A 458 -22.10 -4.57 -5.51
C GLN A 458 -20.64 -4.11 -5.62
N PHE A 459 -20.29 -3.03 -4.92
CA PHE A 459 -18.97 -2.45 -5.04
C PHE A 459 -17.95 -3.24 -4.19
N ALA A 460 -16.83 -3.61 -4.79
CA ALA A 460 -15.75 -4.38 -4.16
C ALA A 460 -14.38 -3.82 -4.55
N ARG A 461 -13.31 -4.33 -3.91
CA ARG A 461 -11.92 -3.89 -4.11
C ARG A 461 -11.48 -3.80 -5.59
N PRO A 462 -11.82 -4.76 -6.49
CA PRO A 462 -11.44 -4.67 -7.89
C PRO A 462 -11.96 -3.41 -8.61
N HIS A 463 -13.04 -2.80 -8.12
CA HIS A 463 -13.59 -1.59 -8.72
C HIS A 463 -12.75 -0.35 -8.41
N ASP A 464 -12.23 -0.21 -7.19
CA ASP A 464 -11.25 0.84 -6.88
C ASP A 464 -9.94 0.60 -7.65
N ILE A 465 -9.49 -0.66 -7.73
CA ILE A 465 -8.27 -1.03 -8.47
C ILE A 465 -8.40 -0.64 -9.94
N TYR A 466 -9.56 -0.88 -10.57
CA TYR A 466 -9.82 -0.45 -11.94
C TYR A 466 -9.73 1.08 -12.08
N ALA A 467 -10.38 1.82 -11.19
CA ALA A 467 -10.37 3.28 -11.21
C ALA A 467 -8.94 3.85 -11.03
N LEU A 468 -8.15 3.25 -10.13
CA LEU A 468 -6.73 3.54 -10.02
C LEU A 468 -5.99 3.25 -11.34
N GLY A 469 -6.27 2.13 -12.01
CA GLY A 469 -5.69 1.82 -13.32
C GLY A 469 -5.94 2.91 -14.37
N VAL A 470 -7.15 3.50 -14.39
CA VAL A 470 -7.47 4.63 -15.27
C VAL A 470 -6.62 5.86 -14.93
N VAL A 471 -6.51 6.20 -13.64
CA VAL A 471 -5.67 7.34 -13.18
C VAL A 471 -4.19 7.11 -13.46
N LEU A 472 -3.68 5.89 -13.26
CA LEU A 472 -2.29 5.54 -13.59
C LEU A 472 -2.01 5.69 -15.09
N LEU A 473 -2.99 5.37 -15.95
CA LEU A 473 -2.88 5.65 -17.38
C LEU A 473 -2.81 7.15 -17.67
N GLU A 474 -3.63 7.97 -17.00
CA GLU A 474 -3.57 9.44 -17.14
C GLU A 474 -2.19 10.00 -16.74
N ILE A 475 -1.63 9.53 -15.62
CA ILE A 475 -0.29 9.90 -15.15
C ILE A 475 0.77 9.46 -16.17
N GLY A 476 0.65 8.24 -16.68
CA GLY A 476 1.65 7.68 -17.58
C GLY A 476 1.69 8.36 -18.94
N LEU A 477 0.53 8.61 -19.55
CA LEU A 477 0.43 9.32 -20.83
C LEU A 477 0.46 10.84 -20.71
N TRP A 478 0.30 11.35 -19.48
CA TRP A 478 0.12 12.77 -19.19
C TRP A 478 -1.02 13.40 -19.99
N LYS A 479 -2.15 12.69 -20.04
CA LYS A 479 -3.39 13.11 -20.71
C LYS A 479 -4.57 12.70 -19.86
N THR A 480 -5.56 13.57 -19.70
CA THR A 480 -6.76 13.24 -18.93
C THR A 480 -7.67 12.29 -19.72
N VAL A 481 -8.56 11.59 -19.02
CA VAL A 481 -9.64 10.82 -19.66
C VAL A 481 -10.44 11.71 -20.62
N SER A 482 -10.72 12.96 -20.23
CA SER A 482 -11.43 13.91 -21.11
C SER A 482 -10.69 14.16 -22.42
N GLN A 483 -9.35 14.17 -22.41
CA GLN A 483 -8.53 14.30 -23.62
C GLN A 483 -8.44 12.99 -24.41
N LEU A 484 -8.23 11.86 -23.73
CA LEU A 484 -8.10 10.53 -24.35
C LEU A 484 -9.41 10.04 -24.99
N PHE A 485 -10.55 10.41 -24.41
CA PHE A 485 -11.89 9.96 -24.81
C PHE A 485 -12.76 11.09 -25.36
N ASP A 486 -12.21 12.27 -25.71
CA ASP A 486 -12.93 13.47 -26.16
C ASP A 486 -14.03 13.15 -27.18
N ALA A 487 -13.71 12.41 -28.24
CA ALA A 487 -14.68 12.06 -29.28
C ALA A 487 -15.86 11.21 -28.75
N ARG A 488 -15.58 10.26 -27.85
CA ARG A 488 -16.61 9.40 -27.23
C ARG A 488 -17.44 10.16 -26.21
N ILE A 489 -16.83 11.10 -25.49
CA ILE A 489 -17.52 11.96 -24.53
C ILE A 489 -18.47 12.90 -25.25
N LYS A 490 -18.01 13.59 -26.30
CA LYS A 490 -18.84 14.45 -27.15
C LYS A 490 -20.00 13.70 -27.79
N GLU A 491 -19.75 12.49 -28.29
CA GLU A 491 -20.80 11.64 -28.85
C GLU A 491 -21.82 11.20 -27.78
N GLY A 492 -21.35 10.85 -26.58
CA GLY A 492 -22.22 10.51 -25.47
C GLY A 492 -23.10 11.69 -25.03
N GLN A 493 -22.52 12.90 -24.98
CA GLN A 493 -23.25 14.14 -24.70
C GLN A 493 -24.30 14.44 -25.79
N ARG A 494 -23.96 14.23 -27.06
CA ARG A 494 -24.86 14.47 -28.21
C ARG A 494 -26.03 13.49 -28.24
N THR A 495 -25.79 12.22 -27.91
CA THR A 495 -26.79 11.14 -28.00
C THR A 495 -27.52 10.85 -26.70
N GLY A 496 -27.02 11.36 -25.57
CA GLY A 496 -27.49 10.99 -24.23
C GLY A 496 -27.19 9.54 -23.85
N LYS A 497 -26.24 8.86 -24.53
CA LYS A 497 -25.92 7.45 -24.31
C LYS A 497 -24.49 7.28 -23.86
N LEU A 498 -24.29 6.41 -22.85
CA LEU A 498 -22.95 6.04 -22.42
C LEU A 498 -22.22 5.21 -23.51
N PRO A 499 -20.90 5.40 -23.66
CA PRO A 499 -20.06 4.46 -24.39
C PRO A 499 -20.21 3.05 -23.81
N LYS A 500 -20.13 2.02 -24.66
CA LYS A 500 -20.25 0.64 -24.18
C LYS A 500 -19.09 0.31 -23.22
N PRO A 501 -19.35 -0.24 -22.03
CA PRO A 501 -18.31 -0.47 -21.03
C PRO A 501 -17.14 -1.34 -21.51
N LYS A 502 -17.43 -2.36 -22.32
CA LYS A 502 -16.42 -3.22 -22.94
C LYS A 502 -15.50 -2.44 -23.88
N ASP A 503 -16.06 -1.52 -24.67
CA ASP A 503 -15.31 -0.74 -25.65
C ASP A 503 -14.41 0.29 -24.93
N VAL A 504 -14.90 0.88 -23.84
CA VAL A 504 -14.12 1.76 -22.96
C VAL A 504 -12.92 1.00 -22.39
N ARG A 505 -13.15 -0.15 -21.75
CA ARG A 505 -12.07 -0.98 -21.19
C ARG A 505 -11.06 -1.40 -22.25
N ASN A 506 -11.53 -1.86 -23.41
CA ASN A 506 -10.64 -2.29 -24.49
C ASN A 506 -9.76 -1.13 -25.00
N ALA A 507 -10.31 0.08 -25.12
CA ALA A 507 -9.53 1.26 -25.50
C ALA A 507 -8.47 1.61 -24.45
N LEU A 508 -8.83 1.60 -23.16
CA LEU A 508 -7.88 1.84 -22.06
C LEU A 508 -6.73 0.81 -22.04
N VAL A 509 -7.06 -0.47 -22.21
CA VAL A 509 -6.06 -1.55 -22.28
C VAL A 509 -5.17 -1.40 -23.51
N ALA A 510 -5.74 -1.06 -24.67
CA ALA A 510 -4.97 -0.86 -25.90
C ALA A 510 -3.96 0.29 -25.76
N LEU A 511 -4.37 1.43 -25.19
CA LEU A 511 -3.47 2.55 -24.89
C LEU A 511 -2.35 2.13 -23.92
N SER A 512 -2.71 1.35 -22.89
CA SER A 512 -1.76 0.83 -21.89
C SER A 512 -0.73 -0.13 -22.48
N GLN A 513 -1.08 -0.86 -23.55
CA GLN A 513 -0.17 -1.81 -24.20
C GLN A 513 0.68 -1.18 -25.31
N THR A 514 0.18 -0.15 -25.98
CA THR A 514 0.78 0.39 -27.20
C THR A 514 1.54 1.70 -26.98
N GLU A 515 1.00 2.61 -26.18
CA GLU A 515 1.59 3.95 -25.96
C GLU A 515 2.36 4.01 -24.64
N LEU A 516 1.76 3.51 -23.56
CA LEU A 516 2.29 3.64 -22.20
C LEU A 516 3.71 3.04 -21.99
N PRO A 517 4.12 1.91 -22.61
CA PRO A 517 5.46 1.37 -22.43
C PRO A 517 6.57 2.33 -22.88
N ARG A 518 6.30 3.21 -23.86
CA ARG A 518 7.26 4.21 -24.34
C ARG A 518 7.42 5.38 -23.36
N GLU A 519 6.41 5.63 -22.54
CA GLU A 519 6.34 6.79 -21.65
C GLU A 519 6.77 6.49 -20.21
N MET A 520 6.53 5.27 -19.73
CA MET A 520 6.76 4.85 -18.34
C MET A 520 7.45 3.48 -18.21
N GLY A 521 7.77 2.81 -19.32
CA GLY A 521 8.36 1.47 -19.31
C GLY A 521 7.34 0.32 -19.16
N ILE A 522 7.83 -0.89 -19.42
CA ILE A 522 7.00 -2.10 -19.53
C ILE A 522 6.40 -2.51 -18.18
N ALA A 523 7.16 -2.37 -17.08
CA ALA A 523 6.68 -2.75 -15.75
C ALA A 523 5.46 -1.90 -15.32
N TYR A 524 5.55 -0.57 -15.50
CA TYR A 524 4.43 0.33 -15.22
C TYR A 524 3.22 0.03 -16.11
N ALA A 525 3.46 -0.15 -17.42
CA ALA A 525 2.40 -0.51 -18.36
C ALA A 525 1.70 -1.83 -17.98
N SER A 526 2.47 -2.85 -17.57
CA SER A 526 1.91 -4.12 -17.11
C SER A 526 1.08 -3.94 -15.82
N ALA A 527 1.51 -3.11 -14.88
CA ALA A 527 0.74 -2.81 -13.67
C ALA A 527 -0.62 -2.18 -14.02
N VAL A 528 -0.63 -1.19 -14.93
CA VAL A 528 -1.87 -0.55 -15.41
C VAL A 528 -2.80 -1.54 -16.10
N VAL A 529 -2.28 -2.38 -17.00
CA VAL A 529 -3.09 -3.41 -17.67
C VAL A 529 -3.74 -4.34 -16.65
N ARG A 530 -2.98 -4.82 -15.65
CA ARG A 530 -3.51 -5.70 -14.59
C ARG A 530 -4.65 -5.05 -13.81
N CYS A 531 -4.51 -3.77 -13.46
CA CYS A 531 -5.58 -2.99 -12.83
C CYS A 531 -6.85 -2.92 -13.69
N LEU A 532 -6.70 -2.69 -15.00
CA LEU A 532 -7.82 -2.53 -15.93
C LEU A 532 -8.50 -3.86 -16.31
N THR A 533 -7.77 -4.97 -16.27
CA THR A 533 -8.30 -6.31 -16.61
C THR A 533 -8.70 -7.14 -15.40
N SER A 534 -8.40 -6.66 -14.18
CA SER A 534 -8.52 -7.44 -12.94
C SER A 534 -7.73 -8.75 -13.03
N ASP A 535 -6.52 -8.72 -13.61
CA ASP A 535 -5.60 -9.87 -13.71
C ASP A 535 -4.80 -10.04 -12.42
N PHE A 536 -5.53 -10.40 -11.38
CA PHE A 536 -5.01 -10.71 -10.05
C PHE A 536 -5.49 -12.09 -9.59
N ARG A 537 -4.82 -12.67 -8.60
CA ARG A 537 -5.33 -13.86 -7.91
C ARG A 537 -6.64 -13.48 -7.19
N LYS A 538 -7.71 -14.25 -7.42
CA LYS A 538 -9.07 -13.98 -6.91
C LYS A 538 -9.59 -15.02 -5.93
N THR A 539 -8.73 -15.88 -5.42
CA THR A 539 -9.12 -16.97 -4.52
C THR A 539 -9.48 -16.45 -3.13
N SER A 540 -8.90 -15.31 -2.72
CA SER A 540 -9.29 -14.57 -1.51
C SER A 540 -8.93 -13.09 -1.60
N ASP A 541 -9.54 -12.27 -0.74
CA ASP A 541 -9.22 -10.84 -0.57
C ASP A 541 -7.76 -10.61 -0.16
N THR A 542 -7.19 -11.52 0.62
CA THR A 542 -5.79 -11.45 1.06
C THR A 542 -4.84 -11.70 -0.10
N GLU A 543 -5.12 -12.71 -0.93
CA GLU A 543 -4.34 -12.95 -2.14
C GLU A 543 -4.42 -11.79 -3.12
N LEU A 544 -5.60 -11.18 -3.28
CA LEU A 544 -5.77 -9.98 -4.09
C LEU A 544 -4.89 -8.84 -3.57
N SER A 545 -4.88 -8.59 -2.25
CA SER A 545 -4.05 -7.54 -1.64
C SER A 545 -2.55 -7.79 -1.83
N LEU A 546 -2.09 -9.04 -1.65
CA LEU A 546 -0.68 -9.40 -1.86
C LEU A 546 -0.26 -9.26 -3.33
N ASP A 547 -1.11 -9.73 -4.24
CA ASP A 547 -0.85 -9.69 -5.68
C ASP A 547 -0.90 -8.26 -6.21
N PHE A 548 -1.79 -7.41 -5.68
CA PHE A 548 -1.81 -5.97 -5.94
C PHE A 548 -0.54 -5.27 -5.43
N ARG A 549 -0.10 -5.59 -4.21
CA ARG A 549 1.14 -5.04 -3.63
C ARG A 549 2.34 -5.37 -4.52
N GLU A 550 2.54 -6.64 -4.84
CA GLU A 550 3.67 -7.11 -5.64
C GLU A 550 3.63 -6.53 -7.07
N LYS A 551 2.50 -6.70 -7.76
CA LYS A 551 2.40 -6.41 -9.20
C LYS A 551 2.14 -4.94 -9.53
N VAL A 552 1.71 -4.14 -8.57
CA VAL A 552 1.38 -2.72 -8.78
C VAL A 552 2.25 -1.83 -7.91
N VAL A 553 2.15 -1.94 -6.58
CA VAL A 553 2.84 -1.01 -5.66
C VAL A 553 4.35 -1.13 -5.81
N ASP A 554 4.89 -2.34 -5.64
CA ASP A 554 6.33 -2.57 -5.67
C ASP A 554 6.89 -2.40 -7.10
N ALA A 555 6.12 -2.80 -8.12
CA ALA A 555 6.48 -2.60 -9.53
C ALA A 555 6.61 -1.11 -9.91
N ILE A 556 5.71 -0.25 -9.43
CA ILE A 556 5.79 1.21 -9.63
C ILE A 556 6.95 1.79 -8.80
N ALA A 557 7.17 1.30 -7.58
CA ALA A 557 8.23 1.79 -6.69
C ALA A 557 9.64 1.64 -7.30
N LEU A 558 9.88 0.60 -8.10
CA LEU A 558 11.15 0.40 -8.82
C LEU A 558 11.47 1.60 -9.73
N GLY A 559 10.46 2.21 -10.35
CA GLY A 559 10.64 3.35 -11.25
C GLY A 559 11.04 4.64 -10.56
N MET A 560 10.85 4.76 -9.23
CA MET A 560 11.32 5.92 -8.47
C MET A 560 12.85 5.95 -8.28
N LYS A 561 13.54 4.83 -8.56
CA LYS A 561 14.99 4.71 -8.46
C LYS A 561 15.73 5.03 -9.78
N LEU A 562 14.97 5.33 -10.84
CA LEU A 562 15.45 5.78 -12.15
C LEU A 562 15.63 7.31 -12.14
#